data_AF-E9RTJ6-F1
#
_entry.id   AF-E9RTJ6-F1
#
_cell.length_a   1.000
_cell.length_b   1.000
_cell.length_c   1.000
_cell.angle_alpha   90.00
_cell.angle_beta   90.00
_cell.angle_gamma   90.00
#
_symmetry.space_group_name_H-M   'P 1'
#
loop_
_entity.id
_entity.type
_entity.pdbx_description
1 polymer ?
#
loop_
_entity_poly.entity_id
_entity_poly.type
_entity_poly.pdbx_seq_one_letter_code
_entity_poly.pdbx_strand_id
1 'polypeptide(L)'
;MIKKDDFTPEFVVELIKYKPYALMGGVISSYQKEYVPKFCDKLKRFMPNMYKNVYEIYPEIEQIVENIDYIGKRAKLITLLPGEVKLSTDVLEWDGELLHGKGKQISFWKLDDEEVTIVPNKNTMVTIYDNSTVTEETEFEE
;
A
#
# COMPACT_ATOMS: atom_id res chain seq x y z
N MET A 1 10.17 9.65 -22.26
CA MET A 1 11.02 8.55 -21.77
C MET A 1 12.26 9.19 -21.16
N ILE A 2 12.50 9.01 -19.87
CA ILE A 2 13.66 9.58 -19.16
C ILE A 2 14.82 8.61 -19.31
N LYS A 3 16.04 9.09 -19.58
CA LYS A 3 17.21 8.20 -19.62
C LYS A 3 17.57 7.79 -18.20
N LYS A 4 18.09 6.58 -18.01
CA LYS A 4 18.46 6.07 -16.68
C LYS A 4 19.45 7.01 -15.97
N ASP A 5 20.39 7.59 -16.71
CA ASP A 5 21.41 8.49 -16.16
C ASP A 5 20.84 9.85 -15.74
N ASP A 6 19.67 10.24 -16.27
CA ASP A 6 18.97 11.47 -15.89
C ASP A 6 18.08 11.27 -14.65
N PHE A 7 17.87 10.02 -14.21
CA PHE A 7 17.08 9.69 -13.02
C PHE A 7 17.94 9.76 -11.75
N THR A 8 18.40 10.97 -11.42
CA THR A 8 19.27 11.24 -10.25
C THR A 8 18.46 11.57 -8.99
N PRO A 9 19.06 11.52 -7.78
CA PRO A 9 18.39 11.93 -6.55
C PRO A 9 17.83 13.36 -6.62
N GLU A 10 18.57 14.29 -7.21
CA GLU A 10 18.16 15.69 -7.37
C GLU A 10 16.91 15.80 -8.25
N PHE A 11 16.89 15.07 -9.37
CA PHE A 11 15.73 15.02 -10.25
C PHE A 11 14.50 14.42 -9.53
N VAL A 12 14.70 13.39 -8.70
CA VAL A 12 13.61 12.83 -7.87
C VAL A 12 13.07 13.87 -6.90
N VAL A 13 13.92 14.67 -6.26
CA VAL A 13 13.48 15.78 -5.38
C VAL A 13 12.70 16.84 -6.16
N GLU A 14 13.13 17.16 -7.38
CA GLU A 14 12.38 18.06 -8.27
C GLU A 14 10.98 17.52 -8.57
N LEU A 15 10.85 16.23 -8.87
CA LEU A 15 9.55 15.58 -9.09
C LEU A 15 8.66 15.67 -7.84
N ILE A 16 9.19 15.34 -6.66
CA ILE A 16 8.44 15.40 -5.41
C ILE A 16 7.92 16.83 -5.14
N LYS A 17 8.74 17.85 -5.41
CA LYS A 17 8.38 19.26 -5.18
C LYS A 17 7.55 19.88 -6.30
N TYR A 18 7.41 19.20 -7.44
CA TYR A 18 6.78 19.74 -8.62
C TYR A 18 5.30 20.04 -8.40
N LYS A 19 4.86 21.24 -8.81
CA LYS A 19 3.45 21.66 -8.75
C LYS A 19 2.91 21.84 -10.16
N PRO A 20 2.31 20.80 -10.76
CA PRO A 20 1.77 20.90 -12.11
C PRO A 20 0.58 21.86 -12.15
N TYR A 21 0.45 22.59 -13.27
CA TYR A 21 -0.66 23.49 -13.55
C TYR A 21 -1.51 22.94 -14.70
N ALA A 22 -2.83 23.12 -14.61
CA ALA A 22 -3.74 22.81 -15.70
C ALA A 22 -3.59 23.81 -16.86
N LEU A 23 -4.00 23.40 -18.07
CA LEU A 23 -3.90 24.22 -19.29
C LEU A 23 -4.58 25.59 -19.17
N MET A 24 -5.67 25.67 -18.39
CA MET A 24 -6.42 26.91 -18.15
C MET A 24 -5.99 27.64 -16.86
N GLY A 25 -4.83 27.27 -16.30
CA GLY A 25 -4.38 27.75 -14.99
C GLY A 25 -4.96 26.92 -13.82
N GLY A 26 -4.37 27.10 -12.65
CA GLY A 26 -4.73 26.36 -11.43
C GLY A 26 -3.81 25.16 -11.16
N VAL A 27 -3.44 24.98 -9.89
CA VAL A 27 -2.56 23.87 -9.45
C VAL A 27 -3.35 22.57 -9.41
N ILE A 28 -2.79 21.51 -10.01
CA ILE A 28 -3.34 20.15 -9.92
C ILE A 28 -2.97 19.58 -8.54
N SER A 29 -3.83 19.83 -7.55
CA SER A 29 -3.58 19.45 -6.16
C SER A 29 -3.53 17.93 -5.94
N SER A 30 -4.20 17.15 -6.79
CA SER A 30 -4.16 15.68 -6.73
C SER A 30 -2.75 15.13 -6.95
N TYR A 31 -1.90 15.81 -7.72
CA TYR A 31 -0.50 15.40 -7.91
C TYR A 31 0.23 15.24 -6.56
N GLN A 32 0.18 16.30 -5.75
CA GLN A 32 0.82 16.33 -4.43
C GLN A 32 0.11 15.42 -3.42
N LYS A 33 -1.22 15.31 -3.47
CA LYS A 33 -1.99 14.53 -2.49
C LYS A 33 -1.97 13.02 -2.75
N GLU A 34 -1.95 12.60 -4.01
CA GLU A 34 -2.16 11.20 -4.37
C GLU A 34 -0.94 10.56 -5.04
N TYR A 35 -0.25 11.29 -5.92
CA TYR A 35 0.81 10.71 -6.75
C TYR A 35 2.17 10.78 -6.06
N VAL A 36 2.50 11.90 -5.40
CA VAL A 36 3.77 12.06 -4.69
C VAL A 36 3.94 11.02 -3.59
N PRO A 37 2.98 10.78 -2.67
CA PRO A 37 3.12 9.74 -1.65
C PRO A 37 3.31 8.34 -2.25
N LYS A 38 2.46 7.97 -3.23
CA LYS A 38 2.56 6.68 -3.92
C LYS A 38 3.92 6.51 -4.63
N PHE A 39 4.46 7.57 -5.20
CA PHE A 39 5.76 7.55 -5.86
C PHE A 39 6.89 7.34 -4.83
N CYS A 40 6.88 8.06 -3.71
CA CYS A 40 7.88 7.91 -2.64
C CYS A 40 7.87 6.50 -2.05
N ASP A 41 6.70 5.91 -1.81
CA ASP A 41 6.58 4.52 -1.33
C ASP A 41 7.10 3.50 -2.34
N LYS A 42 6.72 3.64 -3.62
CA LYS A 42 7.27 2.78 -4.67
C LYS A 42 8.78 2.93 -4.79
N LEU A 43 9.31 4.14 -4.63
CA LEU A 43 10.75 4.38 -4.62
C LEU A 43 11.42 3.65 -3.45
N LYS A 44 10.83 3.73 -2.25
CA LYS A 44 11.31 3.01 -1.05
C LYS A 44 11.33 1.51 -1.26
N ARG A 45 10.24 0.93 -1.77
CA ARG A 45 10.05 -0.51 -1.98
C ARG A 45 10.92 -1.08 -3.11
N PHE A 46 10.93 -0.43 -4.26
CA PHE A 46 11.52 -1.00 -5.48
C PHE A 46 12.94 -0.46 -5.79
N MET A 47 13.32 0.68 -5.22
CA MET A 47 14.63 1.30 -5.44
C MET A 47 15.23 1.86 -4.13
N PRO A 48 15.42 1.02 -3.09
CA PRO A 48 15.80 1.47 -1.75
C PRO A 48 17.11 2.27 -1.71
N ASN A 49 18.08 1.96 -2.58
CA ASN A 49 19.31 2.73 -2.70
C ASN A 49 19.06 4.15 -3.22
N MET A 50 18.17 4.33 -4.21
CA MET A 50 17.79 5.65 -4.70
C MET A 50 17.03 6.43 -3.62
N TYR A 51 16.09 5.76 -2.94
CA TYR A 51 15.35 6.34 -1.83
C TYR A 51 16.29 6.86 -0.72
N LYS A 52 17.30 6.06 -0.33
CA LYS A 52 18.31 6.47 0.64
C LYS A 52 19.08 7.73 0.18
N ASN A 53 19.54 7.76 -1.07
CA ASN A 53 20.23 8.93 -1.61
C ASN A 53 19.34 10.18 -1.65
N VAL A 54 18.05 10.01 -1.92
CA VAL A 54 17.06 11.11 -1.86
C VAL A 54 16.84 11.58 -0.43
N TYR A 55 16.73 10.67 0.54
CA TYR A 55 16.60 11.00 1.95
C TYR A 55 17.79 11.83 2.47
N GLU A 56 19.02 11.55 1.99
CA GLU A 56 20.21 12.33 2.35
C GLU A 56 20.12 13.81 1.93
N ILE A 57 19.38 14.13 0.86
CA ILE A 57 19.21 15.51 0.35
C ILE A 57 17.83 16.12 0.64
N TYR A 58 16.83 15.30 0.98
CA TYR A 58 15.45 15.71 1.26
C TYR A 58 14.82 14.79 2.32
N PRO A 59 15.18 14.95 3.61
CA PRO A 59 14.72 14.09 4.69
C PRO A 59 13.19 14.05 4.87
N GLU A 60 12.47 15.08 4.42
CA GLU A 60 11.01 15.16 4.50
C GLU A 60 10.30 14.06 3.68
N ILE A 61 11.03 13.33 2.83
CA ILE A 61 10.49 12.15 2.12
C ILE A 61 9.95 11.07 3.07
N GLU A 62 10.54 10.91 4.28
CA GLU A 62 10.03 9.94 5.26
C GLU A 62 8.60 10.28 5.71
N GLN A 63 8.34 11.55 6.04
CA GLN A 63 7.00 12.00 6.46
C GLN A 63 5.96 11.80 5.35
N ILE A 64 6.37 11.87 4.08
CA ILE A 64 5.49 11.62 2.95
C ILE A 64 5.08 10.14 2.90
N VAL A 65 5.99 9.22 3.22
CA VAL A 65 5.74 7.77 3.18
C VAL A 65 5.00 7.26 4.42
N GLU A 66 5.29 7.82 5.60
CA GLU A 66 4.62 7.46 6.86
C GLU A 66 3.10 7.69 6.82
N ASN A 67 2.64 8.64 6.02
CA ASN A 67 1.22 9.01 5.94
C ASN A 67 0.44 8.29 4.83
N ILE A 68 0.97 7.21 4.27
CA ILE A 68 0.31 6.51 3.16
C ILE A 68 -0.82 5.64 3.65
N ASP A 69 -1.97 5.84 3.02
CA ASP A 69 -3.14 5.00 3.21
C ASP A 69 -3.19 3.88 2.15
N TYR A 70 -3.19 2.64 2.62
CA TYR A 70 -3.35 1.41 1.85
C TYR A 70 -4.75 0.81 2.00
N ILE A 71 -5.61 1.37 2.85
CA ILE A 71 -6.97 0.84 3.06
C ILE A 71 -7.72 0.77 1.71
N GLY A 72 -8.35 -0.37 1.47
CA GLY A 72 -9.06 -0.65 0.22
C GLY A 72 -8.20 -1.20 -0.92
N LYS A 73 -6.85 -1.20 -0.80
CA LYS A 73 -5.97 -1.89 -1.74
C LYS A 73 -6.00 -3.40 -1.48
N ARG A 74 -5.66 -4.19 -2.50
CA ARG A 74 -5.59 -5.64 -2.40
C ARG A 74 -4.15 -6.11 -2.29
N ALA A 75 -3.90 -7.07 -1.40
CA ALA A 75 -2.57 -7.65 -1.15
C ALA A 75 -2.66 -9.14 -0.86
N LYS A 76 -1.53 -9.85 -1.03
CA LYS A 76 -1.40 -11.26 -0.64
C LYS A 76 -1.42 -11.36 0.88
N LEU A 77 -2.39 -12.10 1.41
CA LEU A 77 -2.62 -12.23 2.85
C LEU A 77 -1.36 -12.69 3.59
N ILE A 78 -0.66 -13.67 3.04
CA ILE A 78 0.54 -14.27 3.65
C ILE A 78 1.75 -13.31 3.77
N THR A 79 1.65 -12.10 3.20
CA THR A 79 2.70 -11.06 3.26
C THR A 79 2.33 -9.91 4.21
N LEU A 80 1.20 -10.03 4.91
CA LEU A 80 0.71 -9.07 5.90
C LEU A 80 1.07 -9.52 7.31
N LEU A 81 1.29 -8.55 8.20
CA LEU A 81 1.32 -8.79 9.63
C LEU A 81 -0.08 -9.20 10.13
N PRO A 82 -0.16 -9.91 11.27
CA PRO A 82 -1.42 -10.22 11.93
C PRO A 82 -2.28 -8.97 12.19
N GLY A 83 -3.59 -9.12 12.09
CA GLY A 83 -4.58 -8.07 12.35
C GLY A 83 -5.82 -8.21 11.47
N GLU A 84 -6.67 -7.18 11.51
CA GLU A 84 -7.94 -7.18 10.77
C GLU A 84 -7.72 -6.96 9.26
N VAL A 85 -8.34 -7.80 8.45
CA VAL A 85 -8.32 -7.72 6.98
C VAL A 85 -9.73 -7.88 6.42
N LYS A 86 -9.96 -7.37 5.20
CA LYS A 86 -11.24 -7.55 4.52
C LYS A 86 -11.20 -8.68 3.50
N LEU A 87 -12.11 -9.65 3.68
CA LEU A 87 -12.42 -10.65 2.66
C LEU A 87 -13.79 -10.34 2.07
N SER A 88 -13.83 -9.94 0.80
CA SER A 88 -15.04 -9.36 0.18
C SER A 88 -15.51 -8.11 0.97
N THR A 89 -16.67 -8.18 1.62
CA THR A 89 -17.30 -7.09 2.39
C THR A 89 -17.00 -7.16 3.87
N ASP A 90 -16.56 -8.31 4.36
CA ASP A 90 -16.50 -8.64 5.77
C ASP A 90 -15.07 -8.51 6.31
N VAL A 91 -14.99 -8.08 7.58
CA VAL A 91 -13.72 -7.96 8.31
C VAL A 91 -13.48 -9.28 9.06
N LEU A 92 -12.31 -9.86 8.85
CA LEU A 92 -11.86 -11.11 9.44
C LEU A 92 -10.51 -10.87 10.14
N GLU A 93 -10.18 -11.72 11.10
CA GLU A 93 -8.94 -11.63 11.88
C GLU A 93 -7.86 -12.55 11.30
N TRP A 94 -6.74 -11.97 10.89
CA TRP A 94 -5.56 -12.71 10.43
C TRP A 94 -4.57 -12.87 11.59
N ASP A 95 -4.23 -14.10 11.98
CA ASP A 95 -3.29 -14.33 13.09
C ASP A 95 -1.82 -14.53 12.65
N GLY A 96 -1.56 -14.53 11.34
CA GLY A 96 -0.25 -14.82 10.74
C GLY A 96 -0.12 -16.21 10.11
N GLU A 97 -1.06 -17.12 10.41
CA GLU A 97 -1.10 -18.48 9.85
C GLU A 97 -2.49 -18.82 9.29
N LEU A 98 -3.53 -18.42 10.00
CA LEU A 98 -4.93 -18.74 9.77
C LEU A 98 -5.79 -17.47 9.77
N LEU A 99 -6.79 -17.46 8.88
CA LEU A 99 -7.78 -16.38 8.82
C LEU A 99 -9.06 -16.83 9.53
N HIS A 100 -9.46 -16.08 10.55
CA HIS A 100 -10.57 -16.39 11.43
C HIS A 100 -11.77 -15.51 11.13
N GLY A 101 -12.94 -16.10 11.14
CA GLY A 101 -14.19 -15.39 11.00
C GLY A 101 -15.38 -16.25 11.40
N LYS A 102 -16.56 -15.71 11.16
CA LYS A 102 -17.84 -16.39 11.38
C LYS A 102 -18.35 -17.00 10.08
N GLY A 103 -19.07 -18.11 10.21
CA GLY A 103 -19.73 -18.80 9.11
C GLY A 103 -20.46 -17.86 8.14
N LYS A 104 -21.29 -16.97 8.68
CA LYS A 104 -22.08 -15.98 7.94
C LYS A 104 -21.26 -14.96 7.13
N GLN A 105 -20.00 -14.74 7.50
CA GLN A 105 -19.10 -13.80 6.82
C GLN A 105 -18.47 -14.42 5.57
N ILE A 106 -18.41 -15.75 5.48
CA ILE A 106 -17.70 -16.48 4.42
C ILE A 106 -18.67 -17.26 3.53
N SER A 107 -19.78 -17.73 4.08
CA SER A 107 -20.77 -18.55 3.39
C SER A 107 -22.12 -17.86 3.36
N PHE A 108 -22.56 -17.51 2.17
CA PHE A 108 -23.89 -16.95 1.92
C PHE A 108 -25.01 -18.01 1.97
N TRP A 109 -24.69 -19.30 2.17
CA TRP A 109 -25.66 -20.38 1.93
C TRP A 109 -26.04 -21.24 3.13
N LYS A 110 -25.25 -21.39 4.22
CA LYS A 110 -25.56 -22.39 5.27
C LYS A 110 -24.96 -22.21 6.67
N LEU A 111 -24.09 -21.22 6.90
CA LEU A 111 -23.42 -21.08 8.20
C LEU A 111 -23.84 -19.76 8.85
N ASP A 112 -23.94 -19.77 10.18
CA ASP A 112 -24.38 -18.66 11.01
C ASP A 112 -23.17 -18.12 11.81
N ASP A 113 -23.17 -18.27 13.14
CA ASP A 113 -22.15 -17.74 14.04
C ASP A 113 -21.06 -18.76 14.44
N GLU A 114 -20.97 -19.89 13.73
CA GLU A 114 -19.88 -20.84 13.93
C GLU A 114 -18.52 -20.20 13.65
N GLU A 115 -17.53 -20.54 14.48
CA GLU A 115 -16.14 -20.19 14.18
C GLU A 115 -15.67 -20.95 12.93
N VAL A 116 -15.14 -20.20 11.97
CA VAL A 116 -14.56 -20.74 10.75
C VAL A 116 -13.13 -20.26 10.66
N THR A 117 -12.25 -21.19 10.32
CA THR A 117 -10.85 -20.93 10.07
C THR A 117 -10.51 -21.30 8.64
N ILE A 118 -9.90 -20.36 7.93
CA ILE A 118 -9.43 -20.54 6.55
C ILE A 118 -7.92 -20.71 6.58
N VAL A 119 -7.43 -21.78 5.95
CA VAL A 119 -6.01 -21.96 5.67
C VAL A 119 -5.72 -21.29 4.31
N PRO A 120 -5.06 -20.13 4.29
CA PRO A 120 -4.78 -19.45 3.03
C PRO A 120 -3.74 -20.21 2.22
N ASN A 121 -3.89 -20.17 0.90
CA ASN A 121 -2.81 -20.53 -0.01
C ASN A 121 -2.02 -19.27 -0.44
N LYS A 122 -0.90 -19.47 -1.13
CA LYS A 122 0.01 -18.40 -1.61
C LYS A 122 -0.62 -17.34 -2.52
N ASN A 123 -1.81 -17.61 -3.08
CA ASN A 123 -2.56 -16.70 -3.95
C ASN A 123 -3.76 -16.06 -3.25
N THR A 124 -3.93 -16.26 -1.94
CA THR A 124 -5.06 -15.68 -1.19
C THR A 124 -4.89 -14.16 -1.11
N MET A 125 -5.83 -13.44 -1.71
CA MET A 125 -5.84 -11.98 -1.73
C MET A 125 -6.91 -11.45 -0.79
N VAL A 126 -6.54 -10.46 0.02
CA VAL A 126 -7.45 -9.72 0.89
C VAL A 126 -7.36 -8.23 0.59
N THR A 127 -8.36 -7.49 1.06
CA THR A 127 -8.36 -6.03 1.02
C THR A 127 -7.81 -5.51 2.34
N ILE A 128 -6.87 -4.57 2.29
CA ILE A 128 -6.32 -3.92 3.48
C ILE A 128 -7.44 -3.18 4.20
N TYR A 129 -7.58 -3.48 5.49
CA TYR A 129 -8.55 -2.82 6.37
C TYR A 129 -7.86 -1.90 7.39
N ASP A 130 -6.71 -2.33 7.90
CA ASP A 130 -5.83 -1.52 8.75
C ASP A 130 -4.44 -1.41 8.11
N ASN A 131 -3.89 -0.19 8.06
CA ASN A 131 -2.54 0.05 7.56
C ASN A 131 -1.46 -0.59 8.42
N SER A 132 -1.75 -0.87 9.69
CA SER A 132 -0.79 -1.53 10.60
C SER A 132 -0.39 -2.95 10.15
N THR A 133 -1.20 -3.60 9.30
CA THR A 133 -0.89 -4.92 8.76
C THR A 133 0.12 -4.89 7.62
N VAL A 134 0.42 -3.70 7.06
CA VAL A 134 1.25 -3.52 5.87
C VAL A 134 2.72 -3.32 6.26
N THR A 135 3.60 -4.03 5.56
CA THR A 135 5.05 -3.90 5.70
C THR A 135 5.70 -3.56 4.36
N GLU A 136 7.02 -3.38 4.37
CA GLU A 136 7.82 -3.22 3.16
C GLU A 136 7.81 -4.49 2.28
N GLU A 137 7.60 -5.66 2.89
CA GLU A 137 7.52 -6.97 2.22
C GLU A 137 6.13 -7.29 1.65
N THR A 138 5.11 -6.48 1.96
CA THR A 138 3.75 -6.69 1.47
C THR A 138 3.68 -6.67 -0.05
N GLU A 139 3.11 -7.74 -0.62
CA GLU A 139 2.89 -7.90 -2.05
C GLU A 139 1.46 -7.48 -2.42
N PHE A 140 1.33 -6.37 -3.16
CA PHE A 140 0.05 -5.85 -3.64
C PHE A 140 -0.40 -6.51 -4.96
N GLU A 141 -1.70 -6.48 -5.24
CA GLU A 141 -2.26 -6.79 -6.57
C GLU A 141 -1.75 -5.76 -7.59
N GLU A 142 -1.26 -6.23 -8.75
CA GLU A 142 -0.71 -5.38 -9.83
C GLU A 142 -1.76 -4.46 -10.49
#